data_AF-A0A9N9B8V4-F1
#
_entry.id   AF-A0A9N9B8V4-F1
#
_cell.length_a   1.000
_cell.length_b   1.000
_cell.length_c   1.000
_cell.angle_alpha   90.00
_cell.angle_beta   90.00
_cell.angle_gamma   90.00
#
_symmetry.space_group_name_H-M   'P 1'
#
loop_
_entity.id
_entity.type
_entity.pdbx_description
1 polymer ?
#
loop_
_entity_poly.entity_id
_entity_poly.type
_entity_poly.pdbx_seq_one_letter_code
_entity_poly.pdbx_strand_id
1 'polypeptide(L)'
;MSLAFTTALVEDFEDLLESADDYDISIQAGKEINSKVFRAHANILKARSNYFKKALSHNYHEGKHETPLVIVIENITPAAFEAILKYLYTGKMSLDDTNIDNLLDLLDATKYLWLDNVNTALQKHLIIHEATWIKSQFSHVRHIASQKNYKSILSFCNDLAKYDPTVVFKAADFMQLDKDLLVNILEQDYIGTTEVEAWGKVVAWGKHRTVGLPEDMKDWQQGHFEALKTTLEDCIPLIRFFQFTAAEFNDHVIPYDGLLPKELFKDLMGYFLKPNYTPKTNILPARTGHRWLSFLARLMMIRVKRQDRTQEEETEEISDNWLDIAESLAVFDSKNITGIWEESVQEQNQEETQEQAHEVTQKNEDSVTPEEENQSLGRAWVISEEENQTLGRGWITLEEENHWKAST
;
A
#
# COMPACT_ATOMS: atom_id res chain seq x y z
N MET A 1 -34.01 -32.70 8.93
CA MET A 1 -32.86 -33.16 8.15
C MET A 1 -33.25 -33.03 6.68
N SER A 2 -32.52 -32.24 5.89
CA SER A 2 -32.76 -32.07 4.45
C SER A 2 -31.53 -32.53 3.69
N LEU A 3 -31.73 -33.23 2.58
CA LEU A 3 -30.67 -33.53 1.61
C LEU A 3 -30.55 -32.36 0.64
N ALA A 4 -29.33 -31.87 0.39
CA ALA A 4 -29.06 -30.79 -0.55
C ALA A 4 -28.44 -31.37 -1.84
N PHE A 5 -29.06 -31.11 -2.98
CA PHE A 5 -28.60 -31.54 -4.31
C PHE A 5 -28.21 -30.32 -5.16
N THR A 6 -27.53 -29.35 -4.56
CA THR A 6 -27.19 -28.07 -5.19
C THR A 6 -26.19 -28.21 -6.33
N THR A 7 -25.26 -29.17 -6.26
CA THR A 7 -24.28 -29.42 -7.32
C THR A 7 -24.96 -29.86 -8.61
N ALA A 8 -25.81 -30.89 -8.55
CA ALA A 8 -26.56 -31.38 -9.70
C ALA A 8 -27.43 -30.29 -10.32
N LEU A 9 -28.09 -29.47 -9.48
CA LEU A 9 -28.87 -28.33 -9.97
C LEU A 9 -28.02 -27.30 -10.73
N VAL A 10 -26.78 -27.04 -10.27
CA VAL A 10 -25.86 -26.12 -10.94
C VAL A 10 -25.37 -26.70 -12.27
N GLU A 11 -25.09 -28.01 -12.31
CA GLU A 11 -24.72 -28.73 -13.55
C GLU A 11 -25.87 -28.68 -14.56
N ASP A 12 -27.12 -28.93 -14.14
CA ASP A 12 -28.30 -28.82 -15.02
C ASP A 12 -28.44 -27.41 -15.64
N PHE A 13 -28.12 -26.35 -14.89
CA PHE A 13 -28.13 -24.97 -15.42
C PHE A 13 -26.92 -24.67 -16.31
N GLU A 14 -25.76 -25.27 -16.06
CA GLU A 14 -24.60 -25.15 -16.93
C GLU A 14 -24.89 -25.81 -18.29
N ASP A 15 -25.45 -27.02 -18.28
CA ASP A 15 -25.89 -27.73 -19.49
C ASP A 15 -26.93 -26.92 -20.28
N LEU A 16 -27.89 -26.29 -19.58
CA LEU A 16 -28.89 -25.42 -20.20
C LEU A 16 -28.28 -24.18 -20.87
N LEU A 17 -27.21 -23.61 -20.30
CA LEU A 17 -26.47 -22.51 -20.91
C LEU A 17 -25.74 -22.96 -22.18
N GLU A 18 -25.14 -24.16 -22.15
CA GLU A 18 -24.38 -24.70 -23.28
C GLU A 18 -25.28 -25.14 -24.45
N SER A 19 -26.38 -25.85 -24.17
CA SER A 19 -27.31 -26.27 -25.22
C SER A 19 -28.07 -25.10 -25.83
N ALA A 20 -28.34 -24.07 -25.00
CA ALA A 20 -29.18 -22.93 -25.33
C ALA A 20 -30.57 -23.33 -25.86
N ASP A 21 -31.09 -24.47 -25.41
CA ASP A 21 -32.46 -24.90 -25.71
C ASP A 21 -33.47 -23.90 -25.13
N ASP A 22 -34.58 -23.68 -25.84
CA ASP A 22 -35.68 -22.79 -25.42
C ASP A 22 -35.28 -21.34 -25.04
N TYR A 23 -34.12 -20.87 -25.53
CA TYR A 23 -33.68 -19.49 -25.31
C TYR A 23 -34.70 -18.47 -25.83
N ASP A 24 -35.08 -17.51 -24.98
CA ASP A 24 -36.06 -16.48 -25.30
C ASP A 24 -35.43 -15.09 -25.46
N ILE A 25 -34.11 -14.98 -25.25
CA ILE A 25 -33.35 -13.73 -25.38
C ILE A 25 -31.96 -13.95 -26.01
N SER A 26 -31.58 -13.02 -26.88
CA SER A 26 -30.26 -12.88 -27.49
C SER A 26 -29.60 -11.59 -27.02
N ILE A 27 -28.37 -11.66 -26.52
CA ILE A 27 -27.61 -10.51 -26.03
C ILE A 27 -26.39 -10.33 -26.91
N GLN A 28 -26.32 -9.22 -27.62
CA GLN A 28 -25.15 -8.81 -28.37
C GLN A 28 -24.25 -7.98 -27.45
N ALA A 29 -23.14 -8.55 -26.98
CA ALA A 29 -22.17 -7.84 -26.15
C ALA A 29 -20.95 -7.40 -26.99
N GLY A 30 -20.43 -6.21 -26.69
CA GLY A 30 -19.29 -5.61 -27.38
C GLY A 30 -19.69 -4.60 -28.45
N LYS A 31 -18.74 -3.76 -28.86
CA LYS A 31 -18.92 -2.77 -29.94
C LYS A 31 -19.03 -3.48 -31.29
N GLU A 32 -19.84 -2.94 -32.21
CA GLU A 32 -20.23 -3.55 -33.50
C GLU A 32 -19.21 -4.55 -34.10
N ILE A 33 -17.98 -4.11 -34.39
CA ILE A 33 -16.94 -4.91 -35.07
C ILE A 33 -16.43 -6.10 -34.23
N ASN A 34 -16.46 -6.00 -32.91
CA ASN A 34 -15.99 -7.01 -31.96
C ASN A 34 -17.13 -7.53 -31.08
N SER A 35 -18.35 -7.54 -31.61
CA SER A 35 -19.52 -8.00 -30.87
C SER A 35 -19.72 -9.52 -30.99
N LYS A 36 -20.22 -10.15 -29.93
CA LYS A 36 -20.62 -11.57 -29.89
C LYS A 36 -22.07 -11.65 -29.40
N VAL A 37 -22.85 -12.53 -30.04
CA VAL A 37 -24.23 -12.80 -29.65
C VAL A 37 -24.27 -14.00 -28.72
N PHE A 38 -24.92 -13.83 -27.58
CA PHE A 38 -25.13 -14.85 -26.55
C PHE A 38 -26.60 -15.19 -26.47
N ARG A 39 -26.93 -16.48 -26.47
CA ARG A 39 -28.28 -16.98 -26.23
C ARG A 39 -28.46 -17.25 -24.74
N ALA A 40 -29.58 -16.82 -24.18
CA ALA A 40 -29.82 -16.94 -22.75
C ALA A 40 -31.32 -17.01 -22.44
N HIS A 41 -31.63 -17.11 -21.16
CA HIS A 41 -32.99 -17.23 -20.64
C HIS A 41 -33.34 -16.02 -19.76
N ALA A 42 -34.36 -15.27 -20.16
CA ALA A 42 -34.73 -14.01 -19.54
C ALA A 42 -35.08 -14.17 -18.05
N ASN A 43 -35.71 -15.27 -17.67
CA ASN A 43 -36.06 -15.55 -16.27
C ASN A 43 -34.83 -15.69 -15.36
N ILE A 44 -33.79 -16.40 -15.80
CA ILE A 44 -32.53 -16.57 -15.07
C ILE A 44 -31.84 -15.21 -14.93
N LEU A 45 -31.71 -14.45 -16.03
CA LEU A 45 -31.10 -13.12 -15.99
C LEU A 45 -31.83 -12.16 -15.04
N LYS A 46 -33.17 -12.10 -15.09
CA LYS A 46 -34.00 -11.27 -14.18
C LYS A 46 -33.86 -11.68 -12.72
N ALA A 47 -33.69 -12.97 -12.44
CA ALA A 47 -33.53 -13.46 -11.07
C ALA A 47 -32.17 -13.09 -10.48
N ARG A 48 -31.13 -12.97 -11.32
CA ARG A 48 -29.73 -12.88 -10.89
C ARG A 48 -29.10 -11.50 -11.09
N SER A 49 -29.73 -10.61 -11.86
CA SER A 49 -29.26 -9.25 -12.11
C SER A 49 -30.40 -8.23 -12.03
N ASN A 50 -30.23 -7.22 -11.18
CA ASN A 50 -31.19 -6.11 -11.07
C ASN A 50 -31.25 -5.27 -12.36
N TYR A 51 -30.14 -5.19 -13.11
CA TYR A 51 -30.14 -4.55 -14.42
C TYR A 51 -31.10 -5.26 -15.37
N PHE A 52 -30.94 -6.58 -15.56
CA PHE A 52 -31.82 -7.35 -16.43
C PHE A 52 -33.26 -7.40 -15.92
N LYS A 53 -33.47 -7.48 -14.60
CA LYS A 53 -34.79 -7.36 -13.98
C LYS A 53 -35.50 -6.08 -14.41
N LYS A 54 -34.80 -4.94 -14.36
CA LYS A 54 -35.35 -3.65 -14.78
C LYS A 54 -35.51 -3.57 -16.29
N ALA A 55 -34.46 -3.87 -17.06
CA ALA A 55 -34.44 -3.78 -18.52
C ALA A 55 -35.54 -4.64 -19.18
N LEU A 56 -35.78 -5.83 -18.65
CA LEU A 56 -36.76 -6.78 -19.19
C LEU A 56 -38.18 -6.58 -18.65
N SER A 57 -38.36 -5.84 -17.54
CA SER A 57 -39.69 -5.56 -17.01
C SER A 57 -40.53 -4.76 -17.99
N HIS A 58 -39.97 -3.74 -18.66
CA HIS A 58 -40.71 -2.89 -19.59
C HIS A 58 -41.01 -3.61 -20.91
N ASN A 59 -40.07 -4.42 -21.39
CA ASN A 59 -40.22 -5.11 -22.68
C ASN A 59 -41.26 -6.23 -22.62
N TYR A 60 -41.36 -7.01 -21.53
CA TYR A 60 -42.36 -8.10 -21.50
C TYR A 60 -43.82 -7.63 -21.35
N HIS A 61 -44.07 -6.39 -20.93
CA HIS A 61 -45.44 -5.89 -20.71
C HIS A 61 -46.17 -5.44 -21.99
N GLU A 62 -45.48 -5.23 -23.12
CA GLU A 62 -46.10 -4.69 -24.35
C GLU A 62 -46.51 -5.76 -25.39
N GLY A 63 -46.24 -7.04 -25.14
CA GLY A 63 -46.82 -8.16 -25.91
C GLY A 63 -46.52 -8.19 -27.42
N LYS A 64 -45.54 -7.41 -27.89
CA LYS A 64 -45.18 -7.26 -29.31
C LYS A 64 -43.67 -7.40 -29.53
N HIS A 65 -43.09 -8.50 -29.08
CA HIS A 65 -41.68 -8.77 -29.35
C HIS A 65 -41.53 -10.00 -30.25
N GLU A 66 -40.68 -9.85 -31.27
CA GLU A 66 -40.12 -11.00 -31.97
C GLU A 66 -39.35 -11.82 -30.95
N THR A 67 -39.66 -13.11 -30.89
CA THR A 67 -38.91 -14.09 -30.09
C THR A 67 -37.84 -14.71 -30.98
N PRO A 68 -36.55 -14.67 -30.61
CA PRO A 68 -36.01 -14.19 -29.33
C PRO A 68 -35.89 -12.66 -29.23
N LEU A 69 -36.06 -12.11 -28.02
CA LEU A 69 -35.81 -10.69 -27.75
C LEU A 69 -34.32 -10.37 -27.94
N VAL A 70 -33.98 -9.25 -28.58
CA VAL A 70 -32.57 -8.83 -28.77
C VAL A 70 -32.23 -7.66 -27.86
N ILE A 71 -31.14 -7.78 -27.09
CA ILE A 71 -30.53 -6.69 -26.30
C ILE A 71 -29.11 -6.46 -26.79
N VAL A 72 -28.72 -5.19 -26.96
CA VAL A 72 -27.35 -4.79 -27.30
C VAL A 72 -26.69 -4.15 -26.09
N ILE A 73 -25.49 -4.61 -25.73
CA ILE A 73 -24.67 -4.09 -24.63
C ILE A 73 -23.24 -3.82 -25.14
N GLU A 74 -23.02 -2.60 -25.64
CA GLU A 74 -21.75 -2.24 -26.27
C GLU A 74 -20.60 -1.99 -25.27
N ASN A 75 -20.95 -1.70 -24.00
CA ASN A 75 -20.00 -1.31 -22.96
C ASN A 75 -19.35 -2.48 -22.23
N ILE A 76 -19.67 -3.72 -22.61
CA ILE A 76 -19.10 -4.93 -22.00
C ILE A 76 -18.41 -5.73 -23.10
N THR A 77 -17.17 -6.17 -22.86
CA THR A 77 -16.46 -7.03 -23.80
C THR A 77 -17.10 -8.42 -23.86
N PRO A 78 -17.07 -9.11 -25.02
CA PRO A 78 -17.60 -10.47 -25.12
C PRO A 78 -17.08 -11.43 -24.05
N ALA A 79 -15.76 -11.39 -23.76
CA ALA A 79 -15.14 -12.24 -22.77
C ALA A 79 -15.66 -11.97 -21.35
N ALA A 80 -15.78 -10.70 -20.95
CA ALA A 80 -16.33 -10.35 -19.64
C ALA A 80 -17.81 -10.74 -19.54
N PHE A 81 -18.59 -10.55 -20.61
CA PHE A 81 -19.99 -10.96 -20.62
C PHE A 81 -20.16 -12.48 -20.53
N GLU A 82 -19.32 -13.25 -21.22
CA GLU A 82 -19.32 -14.72 -21.17
C GLU A 82 -19.06 -15.24 -19.76
N ALA A 83 -18.05 -14.71 -19.08
CA ALA A 83 -17.75 -15.05 -17.69
C ALA A 83 -18.89 -14.67 -16.74
N ILE A 84 -19.51 -13.50 -16.93
CA ILE A 84 -20.67 -13.09 -16.13
C ILE A 84 -21.88 -13.98 -16.41
N LEU A 85 -22.14 -14.32 -17.67
CA LEU A 85 -23.26 -15.17 -18.05
C LEU A 85 -23.12 -16.54 -17.38
N LYS A 86 -21.94 -17.15 -17.43
CA LYS A 86 -21.64 -18.38 -16.69
C LYS A 86 -21.90 -18.23 -15.18
N TYR A 87 -21.50 -17.11 -14.58
CA TYR A 87 -21.80 -16.80 -13.18
C TYR A 87 -23.30 -16.67 -12.89
N LEU A 88 -24.09 -16.08 -13.78
CA LEU A 88 -25.53 -15.91 -13.55
C LEU A 88 -26.23 -17.27 -13.50
N TYR A 89 -25.79 -18.24 -14.30
CA TYR A 89 -26.33 -19.61 -14.31
C TYR A 89 -25.82 -20.46 -13.15
N THR A 90 -24.51 -20.43 -12.90
CA THR A 90 -23.85 -21.43 -12.02
C THR A 90 -23.48 -20.89 -10.65
N GLY A 91 -23.48 -19.57 -10.47
CA GLY A 91 -22.90 -18.89 -9.31
C GLY A 91 -21.37 -18.94 -9.24
N LYS A 92 -20.70 -19.52 -10.24
CA LYS A 92 -19.24 -19.69 -10.29
C LYS A 92 -18.62 -18.74 -11.31
N MET A 93 -17.44 -18.21 -10.99
CA MET A 93 -16.63 -17.40 -11.89
C MET A 93 -15.18 -17.84 -11.71
N SER A 94 -14.57 -18.43 -12.75
CA SER A 94 -13.15 -18.77 -12.73
C SER A 94 -12.33 -17.52 -13.05
N LEU A 95 -11.24 -17.33 -12.30
CA LEU A 95 -10.30 -16.22 -12.43
C LEU A 95 -8.88 -16.70 -12.75
N ASP A 96 -8.68 -18.01 -12.91
CA ASP A 96 -7.37 -18.68 -12.82
C ASP A 96 -6.35 -18.26 -13.90
N ASP A 97 -6.82 -17.68 -15.01
CA ASP A 97 -6.00 -17.14 -16.11
C ASP A 97 -6.37 -15.68 -16.47
N THR A 98 -7.03 -14.96 -15.56
CA THR A 98 -7.52 -13.61 -15.83
C THR A 98 -6.39 -12.60 -15.61
N ASN A 99 -5.88 -12.04 -16.71
CA ASN A 99 -4.97 -10.90 -16.62
C ASN A 99 -5.67 -9.66 -16.05
N ILE A 100 -4.87 -8.66 -15.67
CA ILE A 100 -5.37 -7.43 -15.03
C ILE A 100 -6.42 -6.71 -15.91
N ASP A 101 -6.19 -6.61 -17.22
CA ASP A 101 -7.12 -5.93 -18.12
C ASP A 101 -8.49 -6.64 -18.16
N ASN A 102 -8.51 -7.97 -18.25
CA ASN A 102 -9.73 -8.77 -18.19
C ASN A 102 -10.43 -8.64 -16.83
N LEU A 103 -9.67 -8.53 -15.74
CA LEU A 103 -10.23 -8.33 -14.40
C LEU A 103 -10.86 -6.93 -14.24
N LEU A 104 -10.25 -5.90 -14.83
CA LEU A 104 -10.83 -4.56 -14.90
C LEU A 104 -12.10 -4.53 -15.77
N ASP A 105 -12.11 -5.23 -16.90
CA ASP A 105 -13.30 -5.40 -17.74
C ASP A 105 -14.44 -6.09 -16.95
N LEU A 106 -14.13 -7.13 -16.16
CA LEU A 106 -15.10 -7.79 -15.29
C LEU A 106 -15.64 -6.86 -14.20
N LEU A 107 -14.80 -6.00 -13.60
CA LEU A 107 -15.23 -4.99 -12.65
C LEU A 107 -16.19 -3.97 -13.30
N ASP A 108 -15.91 -3.54 -14.54
CA ASP A 108 -16.81 -2.66 -15.28
C ASP A 108 -18.14 -3.34 -15.62
N ALA A 109 -18.08 -4.58 -16.09
CA ALA A 109 -19.23 -5.34 -16.50
C ALA A 109 -20.15 -5.70 -15.32
N THR A 110 -19.59 -6.12 -14.18
CA THR A 110 -20.36 -6.38 -12.95
C THR A 110 -21.00 -5.11 -12.40
N LYS A 111 -20.32 -3.97 -12.48
CA LYS A 111 -20.89 -2.68 -12.11
C LYS A 111 -22.02 -2.28 -13.07
N TYR A 112 -21.82 -2.43 -14.37
CA TYR A 112 -22.85 -2.11 -15.38
C TYR A 112 -24.11 -2.94 -15.19
N LEU A 113 -23.96 -4.24 -14.89
CA LEU A 113 -25.06 -5.19 -14.70
C LEU A 113 -25.63 -5.20 -13.26
N TRP A 114 -25.20 -4.26 -12.41
CA TRP A 114 -25.64 -4.08 -11.03
C TRP A 114 -25.48 -5.35 -10.17
N LEU A 115 -24.29 -5.98 -10.27
CA LEU A 115 -23.88 -7.16 -9.52
C LEU A 115 -22.96 -6.77 -8.35
N ASP A 116 -23.46 -5.95 -7.42
CA ASP A 116 -22.65 -5.29 -6.37
C ASP A 116 -21.84 -6.27 -5.50
N ASN A 117 -22.41 -7.43 -5.16
CA ASN A 117 -21.73 -8.45 -4.36
C ASN A 117 -20.53 -9.05 -5.11
N VAL A 118 -20.70 -9.35 -6.40
CA VAL A 118 -19.63 -9.87 -7.26
C VAL A 118 -18.57 -8.80 -7.49
N ASN A 119 -19.00 -7.57 -7.77
CA ASN A 119 -18.09 -6.44 -7.95
C ASN A 119 -17.20 -6.23 -6.71
N THR A 120 -17.79 -6.30 -5.51
CA THR A 120 -17.04 -6.20 -4.25
C THR A 120 -16.07 -7.37 -4.07
N ALA A 121 -16.47 -8.59 -4.41
CA ALA A 121 -15.59 -9.76 -4.35
C ALA A 121 -14.40 -9.65 -5.33
N LEU A 122 -14.63 -9.19 -6.56
CA LEU A 122 -13.58 -8.95 -7.56
C LEU A 122 -12.61 -7.85 -7.11
N GLN A 123 -13.11 -6.76 -6.51
CA GLN A 123 -12.24 -5.72 -5.94
C GLN A 123 -11.32 -6.30 -4.85
N LYS A 124 -11.85 -7.15 -3.97
CA LYS A 124 -11.06 -7.82 -2.93
C LYS A 124 -10.03 -8.77 -3.55
N HIS A 125 -10.40 -9.54 -4.58
CA HIS A 125 -9.50 -10.43 -5.30
C HIS A 125 -8.34 -9.65 -5.93
N LEU A 126 -8.61 -8.55 -6.64
CA LEU A 126 -7.58 -7.66 -7.20
C LEU A 126 -6.61 -7.16 -6.11
N ILE A 127 -7.12 -6.74 -4.95
CA ILE A 127 -6.29 -6.26 -3.83
C ILE A 127 -5.38 -7.37 -3.28
N ILE A 128 -5.86 -8.62 -3.25
CA ILE A 128 -5.14 -9.75 -2.69
C ILE A 128 -4.06 -10.25 -3.65
N HIS A 129 -4.41 -10.45 -4.91
CA HIS A 129 -3.54 -11.13 -5.88
C HIS A 129 -2.70 -10.15 -6.72
N GLU A 130 -3.18 -8.92 -6.94
CA GLU A 130 -2.52 -7.90 -7.77
C GLU A 130 -2.00 -6.69 -6.95
N ALA A 131 -1.68 -6.92 -5.67
CA ALA A 131 -1.19 -5.88 -4.77
C ALA A 131 0.07 -5.18 -5.30
N THR A 132 0.98 -5.92 -5.93
CA THR A 132 2.22 -5.38 -6.51
C THR A 132 1.93 -4.40 -7.64
N TRP A 133 0.99 -4.74 -8.53
CA TRP A 133 0.55 -3.85 -9.59
C TRP A 133 -0.13 -2.60 -9.03
N ILE A 134 -1.02 -2.74 -8.04
CA ILE A 134 -1.67 -1.59 -7.36
C ILE A 134 -0.63 -0.65 -6.76
N LYS A 135 0.40 -1.19 -6.11
CA LYS A 135 1.48 -0.39 -5.50
C LYS A 135 2.33 0.33 -6.55
N SER A 136 2.60 -0.33 -7.67
CA SER A 136 3.39 0.25 -8.78
C SER A 136 2.63 1.37 -9.49
N GLN A 137 1.34 1.15 -9.76
CA GLN A 137 0.43 2.04 -10.49
C GLN A 137 -0.54 2.76 -9.54
N PHE A 138 -0.04 3.21 -8.38
CA PHE A 138 -0.85 3.69 -7.27
C PHE A 138 -1.77 4.85 -7.67
N SER A 139 -1.22 5.85 -8.36
CA SER A 139 -1.95 7.07 -8.72
C SER A 139 -3.07 6.75 -9.73
N HIS A 140 -2.75 5.91 -10.71
CA HIS A 140 -3.70 5.45 -11.73
C HIS A 140 -4.84 4.63 -11.11
N VAL A 141 -4.52 3.62 -10.28
CA VAL A 141 -5.51 2.77 -9.64
C VAL A 141 -6.41 3.56 -8.72
N ARG A 142 -5.84 4.45 -7.90
CA ARG A 142 -6.61 5.34 -7.04
C ARG A 142 -7.58 6.22 -7.84
N HIS A 143 -7.11 6.78 -8.94
CA HIS A 143 -7.93 7.62 -9.83
C HIS A 143 -9.13 6.85 -10.39
N ILE A 144 -8.88 5.66 -10.96
CA ILE A 144 -9.94 4.77 -11.46
C ILE A 144 -10.92 4.41 -10.33
N ALA A 145 -10.40 4.02 -9.16
CA ALA A 145 -11.23 3.62 -8.03
C ALA A 145 -12.13 4.76 -7.55
N SER A 146 -11.63 5.99 -7.54
CA SER A 146 -12.41 7.18 -7.22
C SER A 146 -13.49 7.46 -8.26
N GLN A 147 -13.13 7.53 -9.54
CA GLN A 147 -14.08 7.79 -10.64
C GLN A 147 -15.16 6.72 -10.73
N LYS A 148 -14.78 5.44 -10.58
CA LYS A 148 -15.68 4.31 -10.67
C LYS A 148 -16.27 3.91 -9.30
N ASN A 149 -16.05 4.67 -8.24
CA ASN A 149 -16.59 4.37 -6.91
C ASN A 149 -16.32 2.92 -6.44
N TYR A 150 -15.13 2.40 -6.73
CA TYR A 150 -14.66 1.11 -6.24
C TYR A 150 -14.17 1.25 -4.79
N LYS A 151 -15.14 1.20 -3.87
CA LYS A 151 -14.93 1.53 -2.45
C LYS A 151 -13.82 0.71 -1.78
N SER A 152 -13.73 -0.59 -2.08
CA SER A 152 -12.73 -1.45 -1.44
C SER A 152 -11.32 -1.12 -1.90
N ILE A 153 -11.13 -0.84 -3.20
CA ILE A 153 -9.84 -0.42 -3.76
C ILE A 153 -9.47 0.97 -3.24
N LEU A 154 -10.42 1.92 -3.24
CA LEU A 154 -10.16 3.27 -2.76
C LEU A 154 -9.80 3.30 -1.27
N SER A 155 -10.49 2.52 -0.44
CA SER A 155 -10.13 2.33 0.98
C SER A 155 -8.71 1.80 1.12
N PHE A 156 -8.38 0.75 0.36
CA PHE A 156 -7.03 0.18 0.38
C PHE A 156 -5.95 1.19 -0.02
N CYS A 157 -6.18 2.01 -1.05
CA CYS A 157 -5.25 3.07 -1.43
C CYS A 157 -5.13 4.16 -0.34
N ASN A 158 -6.23 4.53 0.33
CA ASN A 158 -6.19 5.47 1.46
C ASN A 158 -5.37 4.91 2.62
N ASP A 159 -5.57 3.63 2.95
CA ASP A 159 -4.84 2.95 4.01
C ASP A 159 -3.34 2.85 3.68
N LEU A 160 -2.99 2.56 2.43
CA LEU A 160 -1.59 2.60 1.97
C LEU A 160 -0.99 3.99 2.15
N ALA A 161 -1.65 5.06 1.70
CA ALA A 161 -1.12 6.41 1.83
C ALA A 161 -0.98 6.86 3.30
N LYS A 162 -1.84 6.37 4.18
CA LYS A 162 -1.85 6.73 5.61
C LYS A 162 -0.85 5.94 6.44
N TYR A 163 -0.72 4.64 6.19
CA TYR A 163 0.05 3.73 7.05
C TYR A 163 1.36 3.28 6.42
N ASP A 164 1.49 3.42 5.10
CA ASP A 164 2.68 3.05 4.33
C ASP A 164 2.95 4.02 3.16
N PRO A 165 3.13 5.33 3.45
CA PRO A 165 3.41 6.35 2.43
C PRO A 165 4.67 6.05 1.60
N THR A 166 5.56 5.19 2.11
CA THR A 166 6.77 4.73 1.41
C THR A 166 6.46 4.09 0.06
N VAL A 167 5.33 3.37 -0.02
CA VAL A 167 4.83 2.72 -1.23
C VAL A 167 4.43 3.77 -2.26
N VAL A 168 3.74 4.83 -1.82
CA VAL A 168 3.29 5.90 -2.71
C VAL A 168 4.48 6.63 -3.31
N PHE A 169 5.49 6.96 -2.50
CA PHE A 169 6.71 7.58 -2.99
C PHE A 169 7.47 6.69 -3.98
N LYS A 170 7.46 5.37 -3.81
CA LYS A 170 8.14 4.41 -4.71
C LYS A 170 7.33 4.05 -5.96
N ALA A 171 6.06 4.47 -6.06
CA ALA A 171 5.22 4.18 -7.21
C ALA A 171 5.82 4.73 -8.51
N ALA A 172 5.73 3.95 -9.59
CA ALA A 172 6.25 4.34 -10.90
C ALA A 172 5.50 5.54 -11.47
N ASP A 173 4.23 5.69 -11.10
CA ASP A 173 3.35 6.75 -11.56
C ASP A 173 3.23 7.94 -10.59
N PHE A 174 4.16 8.10 -9.64
CA PHE A 174 4.14 9.16 -8.63
C PHE A 174 3.88 10.56 -9.19
N MET A 175 4.39 10.87 -10.39
CA MET A 175 4.20 12.18 -11.02
C MET A 175 2.72 12.51 -11.33
N GLN A 176 1.84 11.50 -11.34
CA GLN A 176 0.41 11.64 -11.58
C GLN A 176 -0.41 11.84 -10.29
N LEU A 177 0.24 11.79 -9.12
CA LEU A 177 -0.42 11.91 -7.82
C LEU A 177 -1.21 13.22 -7.70
N ASP A 178 -2.36 13.16 -7.03
CA ASP A 178 -3.15 14.35 -6.74
C ASP A 178 -2.45 15.25 -5.69
N LYS A 179 -2.59 16.57 -5.85
CA LYS A 179 -1.92 17.58 -4.99
C LYS A 179 -2.31 17.40 -3.52
N ASP A 180 -3.60 17.20 -3.26
CA ASP A 180 -4.12 17.07 -1.90
C ASP A 180 -3.54 15.84 -1.19
N LEU A 181 -3.42 14.71 -1.89
CA LEU A 181 -2.78 13.51 -1.34
C LEU A 181 -1.29 13.71 -1.13
N LEU A 182 -0.59 14.38 -2.06
CA LEU A 182 0.83 14.69 -1.87
C LEU A 182 1.04 15.54 -0.61
N VAL A 183 0.22 16.59 -0.42
CA VAL A 183 0.21 17.44 0.77
C VAL A 183 -0.04 16.60 2.02
N ASN A 184 -1.10 15.79 2.04
CA ASN A 184 -1.44 14.91 3.17
C ASN A 184 -0.30 13.93 3.53
N ILE A 185 0.44 13.43 2.54
CA ILE A 185 1.59 12.56 2.78
C ILE A 185 2.76 13.37 3.34
N LEU A 186 3.02 14.56 2.79
CA LEU A 186 4.06 15.46 3.28
C LEU A 186 3.77 16.05 4.67
N GLU A 187 2.57 15.94 5.20
CA GLU A 187 2.29 16.30 6.59
C GLU A 187 2.73 15.23 7.60
N GLN A 188 2.88 13.97 7.18
CA GLN A 188 3.11 12.83 8.09
C GLN A 188 4.50 12.82 8.72
N ASP A 189 4.64 12.32 9.95
CA ASP A 189 5.96 12.23 10.60
C ASP A 189 6.88 11.13 10.06
N TYR A 190 6.38 10.30 9.15
CA TYR A 190 7.17 9.28 8.46
C TYR A 190 6.68 9.09 7.03
N ILE A 191 7.59 9.19 6.06
CA ILE A 191 7.32 8.92 4.63
C ILE A 191 8.26 7.86 4.01
N GLY A 192 9.26 7.39 4.80
CA GLY A 192 10.21 6.34 4.42
C GLY A 192 11.19 6.68 3.29
N THR A 193 11.57 7.96 3.17
CA THR A 193 12.60 8.50 2.28
C THR A 193 13.28 9.66 3.00
N THR A 194 14.48 10.07 2.58
CA THR A 194 15.15 11.24 3.17
C THR A 194 14.47 12.53 2.76
N GLU A 195 14.69 13.63 3.49
CA GLU A 195 14.10 14.93 3.13
C GLU A 195 14.62 15.47 1.79
N VAL A 196 15.89 15.18 1.45
CA VAL A 196 16.45 15.54 0.14
C VAL A 196 15.80 14.77 -1.01
N GLU A 197 15.52 13.47 -0.81
CA GLU A 197 14.82 12.65 -1.80
C GLU A 197 13.35 13.07 -1.94
N ALA A 198 12.68 13.37 -0.83
CA ALA A 198 11.32 13.89 -0.81
C ALA A 198 11.24 15.21 -1.58
N TRP A 199 12.16 16.15 -1.32
CA TRP A 199 12.26 17.41 -2.04
C TRP A 199 12.48 17.19 -3.55
N GLY A 200 13.42 16.33 -3.92
CA GLY A 200 13.69 16.00 -5.32
C GLY A 200 12.44 15.47 -6.04
N LYS A 201 11.66 14.59 -5.39
CA LYS A 201 10.40 14.06 -5.94
C LYS A 201 9.30 15.11 -6.03
N VAL A 202 9.16 15.97 -5.02
CA VAL A 202 8.20 17.07 -5.04
C VAL A 202 8.50 18.06 -6.16
N VAL A 203 9.77 18.41 -6.37
CA VAL A 203 10.18 19.26 -7.50
C VAL A 203 9.90 18.56 -8.84
N ALA A 204 10.25 17.28 -8.97
CA ALA A 204 9.96 16.51 -10.19
C ALA A 204 8.45 16.45 -10.49
N TRP A 205 7.63 16.22 -9.46
CA TRP A 205 6.17 16.26 -9.56
C TRP A 205 5.68 17.64 -9.97
N GLY A 206 6.18 18.71 -9.34
CA GLY A 206 5.82 20.08 -9.69
C GLY A 206 6.15 20.41 -11.15
N LYS A 207 7.33 20.00 -11.63
CA LYS A 207 7.74 20.16 -13.04
C LYS A 207 6.78 19.44 -13.98
N HIS A 208 6.42 18.19 -13.66
CA HIS A 208 5.48 17.41 -14.47
C HIS A 208 4.07 18.02 -14.50
N ARG A 209 3.63 18.65 -13.40
CA ARG A 209 2.28 19.22 -13.26
C ARG A 209 2.16 20.65 -13.76
N THR A 210 3.27 21.36 -13.97
CA THR A 210 3.27 22.74 -14.45
C THR A 210 3.39 22.78 -15.97
N VAL A 211 2.33 23.23 -16.65
CA VAL A 211 2.28 23.28 -18.12
C VAL A 211 3.24 24.34 -18.66
N GLY A 212 3.97 24.01 -19.73
CA GLY A 212 4.80 24.95 -20.47
C GLY A 212 6.20 25.19 -19.86
N LEU A 213 6.63 24.39 -18.89
CA LEU A 213 8.00 24.42 -18.40
C LEU A 213 8.98 23.84 -19.42
N PRO A 214 10.08 24.56 -19.75
CA PRO A 214 11.20 23.98 -20.50
C PRO A 214 11.89 22.86 -19.72
N GLU A 215 12.47 21.90 -20.43
CA GLU A 215 13.17 20.76 -19.84
C GLU A 215 14.51 21.16 -19.20
N ASP A 216 15.32 21.97 -19.89
CA ASP A 216 16.55 22.53 -19.33
C ASP A 216 16.24 23.79 -18.50
N MET A 217 16.72 23.78 -17.26
CA MET A 217 16.59 24.90 -16.33
C MET A 217 17.24 26.19 -16.85
N LYS A 218 18.24 26.09 -17.74
CA LYS A 218 18.89 27.26 -18.35
C LYS A 218 17.96 28.10 -19.21
N ASP A 219 16.90 27.49 -19.74
CA ASP A 219 15.90 28.17 -20.58
C ASP A 219 14.76 28.77 -19.74
N TRP A 220 14.85 28.66 -18.41
CA TRP A 220 13.80 29.16 -17.53
C TRP A 220 13.82 30.68 -17.43
N GLN A 221 12.64 31.27 -17.62
CA GLN A 221 12.39 32.69 -17.39
C GLN A 221 11.69 32.87 -16.05
N GLN A 222 11.63 34.12 -15.56
CA GLN A 222 10.98 34.46 -14.30
C GLN A 222 9.54 33.91 -14.20
N GLY A 223 8.77 33.97 -15.29
CA GLY A 223 7.41 33.43 -15.33
C GLY A 223 7.33 31.90 -15.15
N HIS A 224 8.37 31.15 -15.57
CA HIS A 224 8.45 29.71 -15.37
C HIS A 224 8.65 29.35 -13.88
N PHE A 225 9.51 30.11 -13.19
CA PHE A 225 9.70 29.96 -11.74
C PHE A 225 8.42 30.31 -10.97
N GLU A 226 7.72 31.37 -11.36
CA GLU A 226 6.45 31.77 -10.75
C GLU A 226 5.37 30.70 -10.92
N ALA A 227 5.24 30.13 -12.11
CA ALA A 227 4.28 29.05 -12.36
C ALA A 227 4.58 27.81 -11.52
N LEU A 228 5.84 27.37 -11.47
CA LEU A 228 6.23 26.21 -10.66
C LEU A 228 6.07 26.48 -9.16
N LYS A 229 6.37 27.70 -8.72
CA LYS A 229 6.16 28.12 -7.34
C LYS A 229 4.70 28.05 -6.94
N THR A 230 3.77 28.51 -7.79
CA THR A 230 2.33 28.37 -7.54
C THR A 230 1.91 26.91 -7.45
N THR A 231 2.43 26.04 -8.32
CA THR A 231 2.15 24.59 -8.25
C THR A 231 2.57 23.97 -6.93
N LEU A 232 3.73 24.37 -6.40
CA LEU A 232 4.37 23.80 -5.21
C LEU A 232 4.06 24.55 -3.91
N GLU A 233 3.20 25.58 -3.94
CA GLU A 233 3.02 26.52 -2.83
C GLU A 233 2.62 25.85 -1.51
N ASP A 234 1.79 24.80 -1.56
CA ASP A 234 1.35 24.06 -0.38
C ASP A 234 2.32 22.94 0.04
N CYS A 235 3.20 22.53 -0.88
CA CYS A 235 4.18 21.47 -0.61
C CYS A 235 5.45 22.02 0.04
N ILE A 236 5.94 23.19 -0.40
CA ILE A 236 7.19 23.80 0.07
C ILE A 236 7.23 23.95 1.61
N PRO A 237 6.18 24.46 2.29
CA PRO A 237 6.18 24.62 3.74
C PRO A 237 6.29 23.30 4.51
N LEU A 238 6.00 22.16 3.87
CA LEU A 238 5.99 20.83 4.49
C LEU A 238 7.33 20.09 4.35
N ILE A 239 8.28 20.64 3.60
CA ILE A 239 9.63 20.11 3.48
C ILE A 239 10.47 20.55 4.68
N ARG A 240 11.13 19.61 5.35
CA ARG A 240 11.94 19.89 6.54
C ARG A 240 13.36 20.30 6.12
N PHE A 241 13.49 21.45 5.46
CA PHE A 241 14.77 21.94 4.89
C PHE A 241 15.93 22.03 5.90
N PHE A 242 15.64 22.28 7.18
CA PHE A 242 16.66 22.33 8.24
C PHE A 242 17.26 20.96 8.60
N GLN A 243 16.71 19.86 8.08
CA GLN A 243 17.23 18.50 8.25
C GLN A 243 18.19 18.08 7.14
N PHE A 244 18.46 18.97 6.18
CA PHE A 244 19.42 18.74 5.12
C PHE A 244 20.83 18.94 5.67
N THR A 245 21.81 18.26 5.08
CA THR A 245 23.21 18.63 5.21
C THR A 245 23.51 19.88 4.40
N ALA A 246 24.62 20.58 4.72
CA ALA A 246 25.05 21.75 3.96
C ALA A 246 25.31 21.42 2.47
N ALA A 247 25.80 20.20 2.18
CA ALA A 247 26.01 19.72 0.82
C ALA A 247 24.69 19.53 0.08
N GLU A 248 23.71 18.85 0.69
CA GLU A 248 22.38 18.66 0.08
C GLU A 248 21.65 19.98 -0.13
N PHE A 249 21.74 20.92 0.82
CA PHE A 249 21.20 22.26 0.64
C PHE A 249 21.83 22.97 -0.57
N ASN A 250 23.16 22.93 -0.68
CA ASN A 250 23.88 23.54 -1.79
C ASN A 250 23.52 22.94 -3.14
N ASP A 251 23.42 21.61 -3.22
CA ASP A 251 23.28 20.90 -4.48
C ASP A 251 21.82 20.77 -4.94
N HIS A 252 20.86 20.73 -4.00
CA HIS A 252 19.45 20.44 -4.30
C HIS A 252 18.48 21.57 -3.98
N VAL A 253 18.81 22.51 -3.09
CA VAL A 253 17.90 23.60 -2.70
C VAL A 253 18.30 24.92 -3.37
N ILE A 254 19.58 25.31 -3.33
CA ILE A 254 20.07 26.57 -3.93
C ILE A 254 19.70 26.70 -5.42
N PRO A 255 19.78 25.66 -6.28
CA PRO A 255 19.39 25.81 -7.68
C PRO A 255 17.94 26.28 -7.84
N TYR A 256 17.06 25.96 -6.88
CA TYR A 256 15.64 26.30 -6.91
C TYR A 256 15.27 27.43 -5.93
N ASP A 257 16.22 28.29 -5.55
CA ASP A 257 16.02 29.38 -4.60
C ASP A 257 14.80 30.27 -4.91
N GLY A 258 14.53 30.53 -6.18
CA GLY A 258 13.40 31.33 -6.67
C GLY A 258 12.02 30.74 -6.32
N LEU A 259 11.94 29.44 -6.02
CA LEU A 259 10.70 28.79 -5.57
C LEU A 259 10.39 29.11 -4.10
N LEU A 260 11.42 29.32 -3.28
CA LEU A 260 11.26 29.48 -1.84
C LEU A 260 10.73 30.89 -1.50
N PRO A 261 9.94 31.02 -0.41
CA PRO A 261 9.68 32.32 0.19
C PRO A 261 11.00 33.01 0.58
N LYS A 262 11.11 34.32 0.32
CA LYS A 262 12.35 35.10 0.56
C LYS A 262 12.83 35.00 2.01
N GLU A 263 11.90 34.97 2.95
CA GLU A 263 12.19 34.85 4.38
C GLU A 263 12.78 33.48 4.72
N LEU A 264 12.18 32.40 4.21
CA LEU A 264 12.66 31.03 4.39
C LEU A 264 14.06 30.87 3.79
N PHE A 265 14.29 31.33 2.56
CA PHE A 265 15.60 31.21 1.92
C PHE A 265 16.69 31.95 2.71
N LYS A 266 16.39 33.16 3.20
CA LYS A 266 17.34 33.92 4.04
C LYS A 266 17.70 33.18 5.33
N ASP A 267 16.73 32.53 5.97
CA ASP A 267 16.96 31.75 7.18
C ASP A 267 17.77 30.48 6.92
N LEU A 268 17.51 29.78 5.80
CA LEU A 268 18.31 28.63 5.40
C LEU A 268 19.77 29.02 5.12
N MET A 269 19.99 30.12 4.39
CA MET A 269 21.32 30.65 4.17
C MET A 269 22.02 31.01 5.50
N GLY A 270 21.30 31.60 6.44
CA GLY A 270 21.83 31.88 7.78
C GLY A 270 22.22 30.62 8.52
N TYR A 271 21.34 29.62 8.54
CA TYR A 271 21.52 28.34 9.22
C TYR A 271 22.73 27.56 8.70
N PHE A 272 22.89 27.45 7.38
CA PHE A 272 23.97 26.66 6.78
C PHE A 272 25.32 27.39 6.70
N LEU A 273 25.36 28.73 6.67
CA LEU A 273 26.61 29.48 6.52
C LEU A 273 27.18 30.05 7.82
N LYS A 274 26.36 30.24 8.87
CA LYS A 274 26.79 30.90 10.10
C LYS A 274 26.73 29.95 11.29
N PRO A 275 27.84 29.70 11.99
CA PRO A 275 27.82 28.99 13.26
C PRO A 275 26.85 29.67 14.23
N ASN A 276 26.05 28.88 14.94
CA ASN A 276 25.10 29.34 15.97
C ASN A 276 23.98 30.29 15.46
N TYR A 277 23.63 30.25 14.17
CA TYR A 277 22.44 30.96 13.69
C TYR A 277 21.16 30.31 14.21
N THR A 278 20.24 31.13 14.72
CA THR A 278 18.90 30.68 15.12
C THR A 278 17.89 31.04 14.03
N PRO A 279 17.26 30.06 13.35
CA PRO A 279 16.21 30.32 12.39
C PRO A 279 15.01 31.03 13.02
N LYS A 280 14.33 31.87 12.24
CA LYS A 280 13.13 32.62 12.65
C LYS A 280 11.87 31.99 12.09
N THR A 281 11.95 31.37 10.91
CA THR A 281 10.90 30.55 10.35
C THR A 281 10.65 29.31 11.18
N ASN A 282 9.43 28.79 11.13
CA ASN A 282 9.07 27.55 11.81
C ASN A 282 9.98 26.40 11.35
N ILE A 283 10.57 25.69 12.31
CA ILE A 283 11.41 24.51 12.04
C ILE A 283 10.53 23.28 12.26
N LEU A 284 10.26 22.55 11.19
CA LEU A 284 9.58 21.27 11.30
C LEU A 284 10.55 20.22 11.88
N PRO A 285 10.10 19.38 12.83
CA PRO A 285 10.93 18.32 13.43
C PRO A 285 11.29 17.26 12.38
N ALA A 286 12.38 16.53 12.53
CA ALA A 286 12.75 15.47 11.58
C ALA A 286 11.66 14.40 11.41
N ARG A 287 11.53 13.80 10.21
CA ARG A 287 10.64 12.63 9.98
C ARG A 287 11.27 11.35 10.52
N THR A 288 11.49 11.31 11.82
CA THR A 288 12.01 10.14 12.54
C THR A 288 10.89 9.22 13.01
N GLY A 289 9.63 9.47 12.60
CA GLY A 289 8.48 8.66 12.96
C GLY A 289 8.79 7.18 12.77
N HIS A 290 8.74 6.42 13.86
CA HIS A 290 9.38 5.12 13.87
C HIS A 290 8.71 4.13 12.90
N ARG A 291 9.55 3.42 12.15
CA ARG A 291 9.20 2.29 11.29
C ARG A 291 8.30 1.26 11.99
N TRP A 292 8.41 1.12 13.32
CA TRP A 292 7.58 0.20 14.13
C TRP A 292 6.09 0.61 14.22
N LEU A 293 5.74 1.89 14.14
CA LEU A 293 4.33 2.34 14.16
C LEU A 293 3.64 2.05 12.82
N SER A 294 4.34 2.24 11.70
CA SER A 294 3.88 1.78 10.38
C SER A 294 3.77 0.26 10.34
N PHE A 295 4.75 -0.47 10.91
CA PHE A 295 4.70 -1.93 11.05
C PHE A 295 3.53 -2.41 11.93
N LEU A 296 3.29 -1.79 13.08
CA LEU A 296 2.13 -2.09 13.93
C LEU A 296 0.81 -1.74 13.24
N ALA A 297 0.75 -0.65 12.49
CA ALA A 297 -0.41 -0.32 11.68
C ALA A 297 -0.65 -1.39 10.60
N ARG A 298 0.40 -1.88 9.91
CA ARG A 298 0.32 -3.03 9.00
C ARG A 298 -0.21 -4.29 9.72
N LEU A 299 0.27 -4.58 10.93
CA LEU A 299 -0.23 -5.70 11.75
C LEU A 299 -1.68 -5.51 12.23
N MET A 300 -2.09 -4.28 12.53
CA MET A 300 -3.47 -3.96 12.90
C MET A 300 -4.42 -4.09 11.70
N MET A 301 -4.00 -3.68 10.50
CA MET A 301 -4.77 -3.90 9.26
C MET A 301 -4.98 -5.40 8.97
N ILE A 302 -3.98 -6.23 9.27
CA ILE A 302 -4.09 -7.70 9.20
C ILE A 302 -5.09 -8.23 10.24
N ARG A 303 -5.07 -7.70 11.47
CA ARG A 303 -6.01 -8.09 12.55
C ARG A 303 -7.45 -7.60 12.32
N VAL A 304 -7.67 -6.40 11.81
CA VAL A 304 -9.01 -5.86 11.51
C VAL A 304 -9.68 -6.69 10.40
N LYS A 305 -8.92 -7.14 9.39
CA LYS A 305 -9.43 -8.07 8.35
C LYS A 305 -9.73 -9.49 8.87
N ARG A 306 -9.22 -9.89 10.05
CA ARG A 306 -9.64 -11.13 10.74
C ARG A 306 -10.98 -10.97 11.44
N GLN A 307 -11.29 -9.78 11.96
CA GLN A 307 -12.45 -9.56 12.83
C GLN A 307 -13.77 -9.38 12.06
N ASP A 308 -13.70 -8.86 10.82
CA ASP A 308 -14.83 -8.89 9.87
C ASP A 308 -15.16 -10.32 9.39
N ARG A 309 -14.24 -11.28 9.58
CA ARG A 309 -14.40 -12.68 9.13
C ARG A 309 -14.96 -13.61 10.20
N THR A 310 -15.15 -13.14 11.43
CA THR A 310 -15.71 -13.93 12.54
C THR A 310 -17.23 -13.84 12.68
N GLN A 311 -17.96 -13.45 11.63
CA GLN A 311 -19.43 -13.56 11.58
C GLN A 311 -20.01 -14.33 10.38
N GLU A 312 -19.18 -14.92 9.52
CA GLU A 312 -19.66 -15.87 8.50
C GLU A 312 -18.87 -17.18 8.62
N GLU A 313 -19.56 -18.24 9.04
CA GLU A 313 -19.01 -19.57 9.31
C GLU A 313 -18.48 -20.27 8.04
N GLU A 314 -17.32 -20.90 8.23
CA GLU A 314 -16.81 -22.12 7.58
C GLU A 314 -16.65 -22.18 6.05
N THR A 315 -15.45 -21.80 5.60
CA THR A 315 -14.65 -22.64 4.68
C THR A 315 -13.18 -22.58 5.10
N GLU A 316 -12.68 -23.68 5.67
CA GLU A 316 -11.32 -23.85 6.21
C GLU A 316 -10.19 -23.80 5.16
N GLU A 317 -10.48 -23.67 3.87
CA GLU A 317 -9.48 -23.71 2.78
C GLU A 317 -8.84 -22.34 2.47
N ILE A 318 -9.41 -21.22 2.97
CA ILE A 318 -8.89 -19.86 2.72
C ILE A 318 -7.93 -19.40 3.85
N SER A 319 -7.81 -20.18 4.94
CA SER A 319 -6.94 -19.89 6.09
C SER A 319 -5.46 -19.83 5.70
N ASP A 320 -5.01 -20.75 4.85
CA ASP A 320 -3.59 -20.93 4.54
C ASP A 320 -3.06 -19.88 3.56
N ASN A 321 -3.92 -19.35 2.68
CA ASN A 321 -3.54 -18.33 1.71
C ASN A 321 -3.17 -16.98 2.37
N TRP A 322 -3.65 -16.69 3.59
CA TRP A 322 -3.30 -15.45 4.31
C TRP A 322 -1.96 -15.52 5.04
N LEU A 323 -1.52 -16.71 5.42
CA LEU A 323 -0.15 -16.92 5.88
C LEU A 323 0.81 -16.68 4.71
N ASP A 324 0.51 -17.22 3.53
CA ASP A 324 1.30 -16.97 2.31
C ASP A 324 1.32 -15.49 1.89
N ILE A 325 0.21 -14.74 2.05
CA ILE A 325 0.19 -13.30 1.78
C ILE A 325 1.03 -12.52 2.80
N ALA A 326 0.94 -12.88 4.09
CA ALA A 326 1.74 -12.26 5.13
C ALA A 326 3.23 -12.61 4.99
N GLU A 327 3.55 -13.85 4.62
CA GLU A 327 4.90 -14.32 4.35
C GLU A 327 5.44 -13.72 3.06
N SER A 328 4.68 -13.63 1.97
CA SER A 328 5.11 -12.98 0.72
C SER A 328 5.37 -11.47 0.91
N LEU A 329 4.62 -10.82 1.81
CA LEU A 329 4.86 -9.42 2.23
C LEU A 329 6.00 -9.27 3.27
N ALA A 330 6.27 -10.29 4.09
CA ALA A 330 7.34 -10.29 5.10
C ALA A 330 8.70 -10.75 4.55
N VAL A 331 8.72 -11.67 3.58
CA VAL A 331 9.91 -12.23 2.92
C VAL A 331 10.69 -11.16 2.14
N PHE A 332 10.01 -10.09 1.70
CA PHE A 332 10.69 -8.98 1.04
C PHE A 332 11.47 -8.06 1.98
N ASP A 333 11.24 -8.10 3.30
CA ASP A 333 11.88 -7.20 4.28
C ASP A 333 12.68 -7.96 5.37
N SER A 334 12.54 -9.27 5.52
CA SER A 334 13.21 -10.03 6.61
C SER A 334 14.74 -9.98 6.56
N LYS A 335 15.34 -9.99 5.36
CA LYS A 335 16.81 -9.88 5.19
C LYS A 335 17.38 -8.51 5.54
N ASN A 336 16.57 -7.45 5.48
CA ASN A 336 16.98 -6.10 5.88
C ASN A 336 16.66 -5.84 7.37
N ILE A 337 15.62 -6.46 7.92
CA ILE A 337 15.20 -6.26 9.31
C ILE A 337 16.22 -6.86 10.29
N THR A 338 16.81 -8.03 10.00
CA THR A 338 17.82 -8.63 10.89
C THR A 338 19.10 -7.80 10.97
N GLY A 339 19.60 -7.29 9.83
CA GLY A 339 20.78 -6.43 9.80
C GLY A 339 20.56 -5.08 10.48
N ILE A 340 19.38 -4.47 10.28
CA ILE A 340 19.04 -3.17 10.88
C ILE A 340 18.76 -3.31 12.39
N TRP A 341 18.24 -4.47 12.84
CA TRP A 341 18.08 -4.78 14.27
C TRP A 341 19.44 -4.94 14.95
N GLU A 342 20.38 -5.63 14.32
CA GLU A 342 21.75 -5.78 14.83
C GLU A 342 22.50 -4.42 14.88
N GLU A 343 22.37 -3.58 13.86
CA GLU A 343 22.96 -2.22 13.85
C GLU A 343 22.34 -1.30 14.92
N SER A 344 21.01 -1.31 15.06
CA SER A 344 20.32 -0.47 16.06
C SER A 344 20.62 -0.90 17.51
N VAL A 345 20.77 -2.21 17.74
CA VAL A 345 21.16 -2.74 19.06
C VAL A 345 22.63 -2.42 19.37
N GLN A 346 23.51 -2.35 18.36
CA GLN A 346 24.90 -1.92 18.55
C GLN A 346 25.02 -0.43 18.84
N GLU A 347 24.23 0.43 18.16
CA GLU A 347 24.21 1.88 18.42
C GLU A 347 23.69 2.21 19.82
N GLN A 348 22.60 1.58 20.28
CA GLN A 348 22.08 1.78 21.64
C GLN A 348 23.06 1.33 22.73
N ASN A 349 23.74 0.19 22.54
CA ASN A 349 24.74 -0.27 23.49
C ASN A 349 25.97 0.66 23.53
N GLN A 350 26.34 1.30 22.41
CA GLN A 350 27.44 2.28 22.39
C GLN A 350 27.05 3.59 23.09
N GLU A 351 25.83 4.08 22.89
CA GLU A 351 25.32 5.28 23.55
C GLU A 351 25.21 5.08 25.08
N GLU A 352 24.66 3.95 25.54
CA GLU A 352 24.58 3.63 26.98
C GLU A 352 25.97 3.48 27.62
N THR A 353 26.94 2.91 26.90
CA THR A 353 28.31 2.78 27.41
C THR A 353 29.02 4.13 27.49
N GLN A 354 28.73 5.04 26.55
CA GLN A 354 29.27 6.42 26.57
C GLN A 354 28.62 7.27 27.66
N GLU A 355 27.31 7.18 27.87
CA GLU A 355 26.61 7.87 28.96
C GLU A 355 27.09 7.40 30.33
N GLN A 356 27.25 6.09 30.54
CA GLN A 356 27.77 5.54 31.80
C GLN A 356 29.23 5.95 32.04
N ALA A 357 30.06 6.01 30.99
CA ALA A 357 31.42 6.51 31.10
C ALA A 357 31.46 8.01 31.43
N HIS A 358 30.56 8.82 30.86
CA HIS A 358 30.49 10.26 31.13
C HIS A 358 29.98 10.55 32.54
N GLU A 359 29.00 9.79 33.03
CA GLU A 359 28.45 9.95 34.38
C GLU A 359 29.45 9.54 35.48
N VAL A 360 30.28 8.53 35.22
CA VAL A 360 31.39 8.13 36.11
C VAL A 360 32.53 9.16 36.09
N THR A 361 32.76 9.82 34.96
CA THR A 361 33.80 10.85 34.85
C THR A 361 33.38 12.15 35.57
N GLN A 362 32.10 12.57 35.43
CA GLN A 362 31.55 13.72 36.14
C GLN A 362 31.46 13.52 37.66
N LYS A 363 31.09 12.32 38.14
CA LYS A 363 31.06 12.05 39.59
C LYS A 363 32.44 12.01 40.25
N ASN A 364 33.52 11.79 39.49
CA ASN A 364 34.88 11.78 40.01
C ASN A 364 35.56 13.17 39.99
N GLU A 365 35.02 14.15 39.26
CA GLU A 365 35.57 15.52 39.21
C GLU A 365 34.99 16.44 40.32
N ASP A 366 33.80 16.14 40.84
CA ASP A 366 33.12 16.98 41.86
C ASP A 366 33.52 16.70 43.32
N SER A 367 34.52 15.84 43.58
CA SER A 367 34.98 15.56 44.93
C SER A 367 36.50 15.46 45.08
N VAL A 368 37.23 16.57 44.88
CA VAL A 368 38.61 16.67 45.41
C VAL A 368 38.92 18.10 45.88
N THR A 369 39.14 18.26 47.19
CA THR A 369 40.10 19.24 47.75
C THR A 369 41.24 18.48 48.43
N PRO A 370 42.47 19.02 48.47
CA PRO A 370 43.68 18.20 48.53
C PRO A 370 44.28 18.12 49.94
N GLU A 371 44.72 16.94 50.37
CA GLU A 371 45.82 16.79 51.34
C GLU A 371 46.35 15.34 51.40
N GLU A 372 47.63 15.23 51.03
CA GLU A 372 48.72 14.40 51.59
C GLU A 372 48.63 12.86 51.70
N GLU A 373 49.51 12.25 50.89
CA GLU A 373 50.51 11.21 51.20
C GLU A 373 50.14 9.78 51.67
N ASN A 374 50.58 8.85 50.79
CA ASN A 374 51.39 7.65 51.05
C ASN A 374 50.76 6.26 51.34
N GLN A 375 51.26 5.33 50.50
CA GLN A 375 51.60 3.92 50.77
C GLN A 375 50.50 2.85 50.72
N SER A 376 50.46 2.22 49.54
CA SER A 376 50.46 0.77 49.30
C SER A 376 50.38 -0.18 50.51
N LEU A 377 49.41 -1.11 50.49
CA LEU A 377 49.61 -2.56 50.28
C LEU A 377 48.42 -3.37 50.84
N GLY A 378 47.91 -4.28 50.00
CA GLY A 378 47.58 -5.64 50.45
C GLY A 378 46.13 -5.99 50.76
N ARG A 379 45.48 -6.69 49.80
CA ARG A 379 44.83 -8.03 49.91
C ARG A 379 43.95 -8.29 51.16
N ALA A 380 42.74 -8.86 51.11
CA ALA A 380 42.14 -9.80 50.17
C ALA A 380 40.62 -9.95 50.41
N TRP A 381 39.96 -10.45 49.35
CA TRP A 381 38.71 -11.20 49.25
C TRP A 381 38.25 -12.04 50.45
N VAL A 382 36.94 -12.04 50.72
CA VAL A 382 36.11 -13.24 50.97
C VAL A 382 34.69 -13.01 50.44
N ILE A 383 34.21 -13.97 49.65
CA ILE A 383 32.85 -14.14 49.13
C ILE A 383 31.99 -14.86 50.18
N SER A 384 30.70 -14.55 50.27
CA SER A 384 29.68 -15.56 50.61
C SER A 384 28.42 -15.37 49.76
N GLU A 385 28.18 -16.39 48.94
CA GLU A 385 26.97 -16.69 48.17
C GLU A 385 25.93 -17.40 49.06
N GLU A 386 24.76 -17.74 48.47
CA GLU A 386 23.59 -18.51 48.99
C GLU A 386 22.44 -17.66 49.61
N GLU A 387 21.18 -17.73 49.16
CA GLU A 387 20.37 -18.74 48.41
C GLU A 387 19.42 -18.05 47.39
N ASN A 388 19.37 -18.48 46.11
CA ASN A 388 18.54 -19.55 45.51
C ASN A 388 17.03 -19.23 45.37
N GLN A 389 16.51 -19.06 44.14
CA GLN A 389 15.92 -20.08 43.25
C GLN A 389 14.38 -20.10 43.24
N THR A 390 13.81 -19.86 42.05
CA THR A 390 12.59 -20.45 41.44
C THR A 390 12.25 -19.51 40.26
N LEU A 391 12.25 -19.87 38.97
CA LEU A 391 11.91 -21.09 38.25
C LEU A 391 12.67 -21.12 36.91
N GLY A 392 13.34 -22.22 36.60
CA GLY A 392 13.83 -22.52 35.26
C GLY A 392 13.89 -24.03 35.05
N ARG A 393 13.01 -24.58 34.21
CA ARG A 393 13.13 -25.93 33.63
C ARG A 393 12.40 -26.03 32.29
N GLY A 394 13.09 -26.69 31.34
CA GLY A 394 12.62 -27.18 30.04
C GLY A 394 12.91 -26.18 28.92
N TRP A 395 13.69 -26.46 27.86
CA TRP A 395 13.76 -27.67 27.03
C TRP A 395 15.19 -27.80 26.42
N ILE A 396 15.88 -28.92 26.63
CA ILE A 396 16.18 -30.01 25.66
C ILE A 396 16.83 -29.57 24.33
N THR A 397 18.13 -29.84 24.23
CA THR A 397 18.97 -29.88 23.03
C THR A 397 18.99 -31.29 22.42
N LEU A 398 18.90 -31.38 21.09
CA LEU A 398 19.35 -32.51 20.23
C LEU A 398 19.90 -31.86 18.94
N GLU A 399 21.23 -31.71 18.85
CA GLU A 399 22.15 -32.55 18.07
C GLU A 399 22.28 -32.11 16.60
N GLU A 400 23.37 -31.38 16.31
CA GLU A 400 24.01 -31.34 15.00
C GLU A 400 25.31 -32.17 15.09
N GLU A 401 25.35 -33.31 14.41
CA GLU A 401 26.60 -33.92 13.95
C GLU A 401 26.56 -34.03 12.42
N ASN A 402 27.29 -33.14 11.76
CA ASN A 402 27.80 -33.38 10.42
C ASN A 402 29.05 -34.28 10.53
N HIS A 403 29.13 -35.37 9.76
CA HIS A 403 30.18 -35.53 8.73
C HIS A 403 30.07 -36.86 7.94
N TRP A 404 29.82 -36.73 6.63
CA TRP A 404 30.49 -37.40 5.50
C TRP A 404 30.85 -38.90 5.55
N LYS A 405 30.27 -39.71 4.64
CA LYS A 405 30.87 -40.29 3.40
C LYS A 405 30.31 -41.68 3.00
N ALA A 406 29.88 -41.72 1.74
CA ALA A 406 30.21 -42.70 0.70
C ALA A 406 29.67 -44.15 0.72
N SER A 407 28.98 -44.44 -0.41
CA SER A 407 29.01 -45.67 -1.22
C SER A 407 28.59 -46.99 -0.59
N THR A 408 27.48 -47.57 -1.08
CA THR A 408 27.50 -48.52 -2.23
C THR A 408 26.12 -48.60 -2.86
#